data_AF-A0A970ZQF7-F1
#
_entry.id   AF-A0A970ZQF7-F1
#
_cell.length_a   1.000
_cell.length_b   1.000
_cell.length_c   1.000
_cell.angle_alpha   90.00
_cell.angle_beta   90.00
_cell.angle_gamma   90.00
#
_symmetry.space_group_name_H-M   'P 1'
#
loop_
_entity.id
_entity.type
_entity.pdbx_description
1 polymer ?
#
loop_
_entity_poly.entity_id
_entity_poly.type
_entity_poly.pdbx_seq_one_letter_code
_entity_poly.pdbx_strand_id
1 'polypeptide(L)'
;MSPQFTPSPPFPRTAIGFAPQYLDFRRGIRVGNLEDNQRITRILKLALEARFRQPFVTERFGRGVYWQWIGFVARANRSAKPISSKVSFGCAKFFLTVDIGEGLFKCGFSVERGFKKNPDFPSVELQPDWDWHRLLGALKPSGAMARELKRLVSREGFHIDAGCWENRHKIEGSLPDVAKLKRMLNNADPSSWAGFQVYYPMQEKEVQGSSGVDLIESMMAIFEEVTPAMNLCMQIRLDE
;
A
#
# COMPACT_ATOMS: atom_id res chain seq x y z
N MET A 1 5.29 -26.53 -17.95
CA MET A 1 4.93 -26.22 -16.54
C MET A 1 5.84 -25.11 -16.07
N SER A 2 5.29 -23.94 -15.73
CA SER A 2 6.09 -22.90 -15.06
C SER A 2 6.54 -23.43 -13.69
N PRO A 3 7.80 -23.19 -13.26
CA PRO A 3 8.25 -23.66 -11.96
C PRO A 3 7.34 -23.10 -10.87
N GLN A 4 6.83 -23.99 -10.00
CA GLN A 4 5.97 -23.63 -8.88
C GLN A 4 6.79 -22.79 -7.89
N PHE A 5 6.34 -21.56 -7.62
CA PHE A 5 7.02 -20.68 -6.68
C PHE A 5 7.00 -21.31 -5.29
N THR A 6 8.19 -21.53 -4.72
CA THR A 6 8.34 -21.97 -3.34
C THR A 6 8.87 -20.79 -2.53
N PRO A 7 8.05 -20.17 -1.66
CA PRO A 7 8.50 -19.03 -0.86
C PRO A 7 9.61 -19.47 0.10
N SER A 8 10.59 -18.59 0.31
CA SER A 8 11.48 -18.73 1.47
C SER A 8 10.65 -18.59 2.75
N PRO A 9 10.99 -19.32 3.82
CA PRO A 9 10.24 -19.21 5.07
C PRO A 9 10.32 -17.78 5.62
N PRO A 10 9.24 -17.29 6.26
CA PRO A 10 9.30 -16.03 6.99
C PRO A 10 10.26 -16.16 8.17
N PHE A 11 10.76 -15.04 8.68
CA PHE A 11 11.51 -15.06 9.93
C PHE A 11 10.61 -15.59 11.05
N PRO A 12 11.07 -16.55 11.87
CA PRO A 12 10.33 -16.92 13.07
C PRO A 12 10.26 -15.72 14.02
N ARG A 13 9.18 -15.63 14.80
CA ARG A 13 8.94 -14.53 15.75
C ARG A 13 10.17 -14.21 16.61
N THR A 14 10.87 -15.24 17.08
CA THR A 14 12.08 -15.14 17.92
C THR A 14 13.30 -14.59 17.21
N ALA A 15 13.33 -14.58 15.88
CA ALA A 15 14.44 -14.05 15.08
C ALA A 15 14.18 -12.63 14.56
N ILE A 16 12.96 -12.09 14.71
CA ILE A 16 12.65 -10.72 14.30
C ILE A 16 13.41 -9.73 15.20
N GLY A 17 14.38 -9.05 14.60
CA GLY A 17 15.18 -8.00 15.23
C GLY A 17 14.73 -6.58 14.87
N PHE A 18 13.56 -6.42 14.23
CA PHE A 18 12.99 -5.09 13.98
C PHE A 18 12.80 -4.35 15.30
N ALA A 19 12.94 -3.03 15.28
CA ALA A 19 12.82 -2.21 16.48
C ALA A 19 12.08 -0.90 16.15
N PRO A 20 11.23 -0.38 17.07
CA PRO A 20 10.39 0.80 16.83
C PRO A 20 11.16 2.04 16.35
N GLN A 21 12.39 2.23 16.84
CA GLN A 21 13.26 3.35 16.47
C GLN A 21 13.67 3.35 14.98
N TYR A 22 13.38 2.27 14.24
CA TYR A 22 13.57 2.24 12.79
C TYR A 22 12.42 2.93 12.04
N LEU A 23 11.30 3.22 12.70
CA LEU A 23 10.28 4.16 12.24
C LEU A 23 10.58 5.53 12.88
N ASP A 24 11.36 6.34 12.19
CA ASP A 24 11.83 7.63 12.68
C ASP A 24 10.92 8.74 12.17
N PHE A 25 10.15 9.37 13.06
CA PHE A 25 9.16 10.40 12.74
C PHE A 25 9.76 11.75 12.29
N ARG A 26 11.08 11.82 12.12
CA ARG A 26 11.80 12.97 11.56
C ARG A 26 12.54 12.64 10.27
N ARG A 27 12.89 11.37 10.05
CA ARG A 27 13.76 10.94 8.95
C ARG A 27 13.10 9.95 8.00
N GLY A 28 12.06 9.24 8.44
CA GLY A 28 11.38 8.19 7.70
C GLY A 28 11.69 6.78 8.22
N ILE A 29 11.56 5.79 7.35
CA ILE A 29 11.78 4.39 7.66
C ILE A 29 13.25 4.02 7.42
N ARG A 30 13.96 3.64 8.48
CA ARG A 30 15.34 3.15 8.38
C ARG A 30 15.37 1.78 7.74
N VAL A 31 16.17 1.65 6.68
CA VAL A 31 16.36 0.40 5.92
C VAL A 31 17.82 0.06 5.65
N GLY A 32 18.74 1.03 5.80
CA GLY A 32 20.17 0.84 5.63
C GLY A 32 20.90 0.60 6.96
N ASN A 33 22.08 -0.02 6.89
CA ASN A 33 22.91 -0.38 8.05
C ASN A 33 22.11 -1.18 9.08
N LEU A 34 21.40 -2.21 8.58
CA LEU A 34 20.55 -3.14 9.33
C LEU A 34 20.77 -4.54 8.75
N GLU A 35 20.78 -5.54 9.64
CA GLU A 35 20.75 -6.94 9.29
C GLU A 35 19.42 -7.32 8.63
N ASP A 36 19.38 -8.44 7.91
CA ASP A 36 18.19 -8.87 7.18
C ASP A 36 16.99 -9.12 8.09
N ASN A 37 17.23 -9.61 9.31
CA ASN A 37 16.18 -9.84 10.32
C ASN A 37 15.76 -8.55 11.06
N GLN A 38 16.42 -7.43 10.80
CA GLN A 38 16.07 -6.09 11.31
C GLN A 38 15.42 -5.23 10.23
N ARG A 39 15.58 -5.58 8.95
CA ARG A 39 15.11 -4.76 7.82
C ARG A 39 13.65 -5.06 7.51
N ILE A 40 12.77 -4.10 7.78
CA ILE A 40 11.32 -4.19 7.53
C ILE A 40 10.95 -4.66 6.12
N THR A 41 11.69 -4.21 5.10
CA THR A 41 11.45 -4.62 3.70
C THR A 41 11.69 -6.11 3.49
N ARG A 42 12.69 -6.69 4.15
CA ARG A 42 13.01 -8.12 4.03
C ARG A 42 12.03 -8.96 4.82
N ILE A 43 11.75 -8.55 6.06
CA ILE A 43 10.83 -9.25 6.98
C ILE A 43 9.43 -9.33 6.37
N LEU A 44 8.84 -8.20 5.99
CA LEU A 44 7.48 -8.17 5.45
C LEU A 44 7.39 -8.81 4.07
N LYS A 45 8.40 -8.66 3.21
CA LYS A 45 8.41 -9.35 1.91
C LYS A 45 8.32 -10.86 2.09
N LEU A 46 9.14 -11.44 2.97
CA LEU A 46 9.10 -12.88 3.24
C LEU A 46 7.76 -13.32 3.85
N ALA A 47 7.21 -12.54 4.79
CA ALA A 47 5.91 -12.82 5.38
C ALA A 47 4.78 -12.78 4.34
N LEU A 48 4.74 -11.77 3.47
CA LEU A 48 3.76 -11.67 2.38
C LEU A 48 3.90 -12.80 1.36
N GLU A 49 5.13 -13.14 0.96
CA GLU A 49 5.39 -14.23 0.00
C GLU A 49 4.98 -15.59 0.57
N ALA A 50 5.22 -15.83 1.86
CA ALA A 50 4.76 -17.03 2.56
C ALA A 50 3.23 -17.06 2.68
N ARG A 51 2.61 -15.93 3.05
CA ARG A 51 1.16 -15.81 3.25
C ARG A 51 0.35 -16.04 1.97
N PHE A 52 0.73 -15.39 0.88
CA PHE A 52 -0.03 -15.40 -0.37
C PHE A 52 0.57 -16.33 -1.44
N ARG A 53 1.60 -17.11 -1.05
CA ARG A 53 2.26 -18.13 -1.87
C ARG A 53 2.65 -17.65 -3.27
N GLN A 54 3.11 -16.41 -3.37
CA GLN A 54 3.52 -15.79 -4.63
C GLN A 54 4.58 -14.72 -4.40
N PRO A 55 5.42 -14.42 -5.41
CA PRO A 55 6.48 -13.43 -5.25
C PRO A 55 5.94 -11.99 -5.17
N PHE A 56 6.59 -11.18 -4.33
CA PHE A 56 6.34 -9.74 -4.22
C PHE A 56 7.56 -8.93 -4.68
N VAL A 57 7.30 -7.74 -5.21
CA VAL A 57 8.32 -6.75 -5.58
C VAL A 57 8.30 -5.63 -4.57
N THR A 58 9.47 -5.23 -4.06
CA THR A 58 9.60 -4.08 -3.16
C THR A 58 9.87 -2.81 -3.95
N GLU A 59 9.07 -1.78 -3.71
CA GLU A 59 9.21 -0.43 -4.22
C GLU A 59 9.53 0.56 -3.12
N ARG A 60 10.04 1.72 -3.52
CA ARG A 60 10.47 2.76 -2.59
C ARG A 60 10.33 4.16 -3.16
N PHE A 61 10.10 5.10 -2.26
CA PHE A 61 10.41 6.52 -2.45
C PHE A 61 11.32 6.99 -1.32
N GLY A 62 12.45 7.60 -1.68
CA GLY A 62 13.54 7.96 -0.78
C GLY A 62 14.90 7.46 -1.29
N ARG A 63 15.99 7.75 -0.56
CA ARG A 63 17.36 7.34 -0.92
C ARG A 63 18.20 7.08 0.33
N GLY A 64 19.24 6.25 0.17
CA GLY A 64 20.19 5.96 1.24
C GLY A 64 19.56 5.16 2.38
N VAL A 65 19.89 5.55 3.61
CA VAL A 65 19.58 4.80 4.85
C VAL A 65 18.11 4.90 5.26
N TYR A 66 17.42 5.99 4.91
CA TYR A 66 16.04 6.26 5.28
C TYR A 66 15.17 6.46 4.05
N TRP A 67 14.06 5.72 3.97
CA TRP A 67 13.07 5.87 2.90
C TRP A 67 11.78 6.44 3.48
N GLN A 68 11.05 7.21 2.69
CA GLN A 68 9.79 7.83 3.14
C GLN A 68 8.62 6.87 2.97
N TRP A 69 8.62 6.11 1.88
CA TRP A 69 7.52 5.23 1.51
C TRP A 69 8.07 3.92 0.94
N ILE A 70 7.41 2.81 1.28
CA ILE A 70 7.74 1.44 0.84
C ILE A 70 6.47 0.82 0.27
N GLY A 71 6.59 0.14 -0.87
CA GLY A 71 5.51 -0.63 -1.48
C GLY A 71 5.84 -2.10 -1.63
N PHE A 72 4.84 -2.97 -1.51
CA PHE A 72 4.93 -4.39 -1.85
C PHE A 72 3.89 -4.71 -2.92
N VAL A 73 4.36 -5.00 -4.14
CA VAL A 73 3.53 -5.30 -5.31
C VAL A 73 3.53 -6.80 -5.55
N ALA A 74 2.33 -7.40 -5.61
CA ALA A 74 2.20 -8.78 -6.06
C ALA A 74 2.69 -8.92 -7.50
N ARG A 75 3.74 -9.72 -7.72
CA ARG A 75 4.37 -9.82 -9.05
C ARG A 75 3.39 -10.33 -10.10
N ALA A 76 2.49 -11.25 -9.73
CA ALA A 76 1.46 -11.77 -10.61
C ALA A 76 0.51 -10.66 -11.09
N ASN A 77 0.08 -9.76 -10.20
CA ASN A 77 -0.78 -8.64 -10.55
C ASN A 77 -0.10 -7.67 -11.54
N ARG A 78 1.21 -7.42 -11.36
CA ARG A 78 1.98 -6.62 -12.32
C ARG A 78 2.14 -7.33 -13.66
N SER A 79 2.47 -8.62 -13.65
CA SER A 79 2.65 -9.42 -14.86
C SER A 79 1.36 -9.65 -15.65
N ALA A 80 0.19 -9.58 -15.01
CA ALA A 80 -1.11 -9.69 -15.67
C ALA A 80 -1.48 -8.46 -16.53
N LYS A 81 -0.70 -7.37 -16.48
CA LYS A 81 -0.93 -6.13 -17.22
C LYS A 81 -0.22 -6.17 -18.59
N PRO A 82 -0.93 -6.37 -19.71
CA PRO A 82 -0.30 -6.59 -21.01
C PRO A 82 0.50 -5.40 -21.55
N ILE A 83 0.14 -4.16 -21.14
CA ILE A 83 0.77 -2.92 -21.59
C ILE A 83 1.82 -2.47 -20.59
N SER A 84 1.49 -2.49 -19.30
CA SER A 84 2.28 -1.81 -18.26
C SER A 84 3.08 -2.74 -17.33
N SER A 85 3.19 -4.05 -17.61
CA SER A 85 3.90 -5.03 -16.75
C SER A 85 5.38 -4.73 -16.44
N LYS A 86 6.01 -3.79 -17.17
CA LYS A 86 7.39 -3.34 -16.94
C LYS A 86 7.51 -2.25 -15.87
N VAL A 87 6.41 -1.62 -15.47
CA VAL A 87 6.36 -0.60 -14.42
C VAL A 87 5.41 -1.03 -13.32
N SER A 88 5.60 -0.48 -12.12
CA SER A 88 4.77 -0.83 -10.97
C SER A 88 3.89 0.30 -10.44
N PHE A 89 4.07 1.53 -10.94
CA PHE A 89 3.24 2.67 -10.53
C PHE A 89 1.74 2.39 -10.73
N GLY A 90 1.37 1.70 -11.82
CA GLY A 90 -0.01 1.33 -12.10
C GLY A 90 -0.59 0.15 -11.32
N CYS A 91 0.13 -0.41 -10.34
CA CYS A 91 -0.33 -1.55 -9.57
C CYS A 91 -0.87 -1.12 -8.21
N ALA A 92 -1.95 -1.76 -7.75
CA ALA A 92 -2.32 -1.78 -6.35
C ALA A 92 -1.21 -2.48 -5.56
N LYS A 93 -0.94 -1.98 -4.36
CA LYS A 93 0.21 -2.41 -3.55
C LYS A 93 -0.07 -2.23 -2.07
N PHE A 94 0.45 -3.14 -1.25
CA PHE A 94 0.58 -2.84 0.18
C PHE A 94 1.62 -1.73 0.34
N PHE A 95 1.47 -0.87 1.34
CA PHE A 95 2.43 0.20 1.57
C PHE A 95 2.65 0.51 3.04
N LEU A 96 3.80 1.13 3.29
CA LEU A 96 4.20 1.74 4.54
C LEU A 96 4.69 3.16 4.26
N THR A 97 4.41 4.09 5.16
CA THR A 97 5.03 5.42 5.14
C THR A 97 5.12 5.99 6.54
N VAL A 98 6.17 6.77 6.80
CA VAL A 98 6.19 7.67 7.95
C VAL A 98 5.90 9.06 7.40
N ASP A 99 4.68 9.55 7.66
CA ASP A 99 4.25 10.89 7.31
C ASP A 99 4.74 11.86 8.41
N ILE A 100 5.90 12.47 8.16
CA ILE A 100 6.55 13.40 9.09
C ILE A 100 5.66 14.63 9.37
N GLY A 101 4.89 15.08 8.37
CA GLY A 101 4.03 16.25 8.51
C GLY A 101 2.84 15.99 9.43
N GLU A 102 2.29 14.78 9.39
CA GLU A 102 1.18 14.36 10.27
C GLU A 102 1.64 13.69 11.58
N GLY A 103 2.92 13.34 11.70
CA GLY A 103 3.44 12.57 12.84
C GLY A 103 2.83 11.16 12.90
N LEU A 104 2.56 10.55 11.74
CA LEU A 104 1.90 9.25 11.64
C LEU A 104 2.76 8.22 10.90
N PHE A 105 2.76 7.01 11.42
CA PHE A 105 3.09 5.83 10.62
C PHE A 105 1.80 5.30 9.99
N LYS A 106 1.78 5.18 8.66
CA LYS A 106 0.62 4.69 7.91
C LYS A 106 0.98 3.35 7.26
N CYS A 107 0.10 2.36 7.42
CA CYS A 107 0.23 1.04 6.81
C CYS A 107 -1.11 0.62 6.19
N GLY A 108 -1.12 0.04 4.99
CA GLY A 108 -2.35 -0.37 4.31
C GLY A 108 -2.13 -0.69 2.84
N PHE A 109 -3.06 -0.27 1.95
CA PHE A 109 -2.89 -0.39 0.50
C PHE A 109 -3.05 0.93 -0.25
N SER A 110 -2.39 1.02 -1.40
CA SER A 110 -2.36 2.19 -2.29
C SER A 110 -2.66 1.79 -3.73
N VAL A 111 -3.35 2.66 -4.46
CA VAL A 111 -3.53 2.62 -5.91
C VAL A 111 -3.25 4.00 -6.49
N GLU A 112 -2.39 4.09 -7.50
CA GLU A 112 -1.95 5.35 -8.10
C GLU A 112 -2.49 5.49 -9.54
N ARG A 113 -2.77 6.73 -9.96
CA ARG A 113 -3.32 7.07 -11.27
C ARG A 113 -2.25 7.38 -12.32
N GLY A 114 -1.11 7.96 -11.96
CA GLY A 114 -0.21 8.56 -12.95
C GLY A 114 -0.80 9.81 -13.62
N PHE A 115 -0.10 10.36 -14.60
CA PHE A 115 -0.53 11.53 -15.37
C PHE A 115 -1.51 11.13 -16.49
N LYS A 116 -2.45 12.02 -16.82
CA LYS A 116 -3.33 11.93 -18.01
C LYS A 116 -2.94 12.95 -19.08
N LYS A 117 -2.24 14.02 -18.68
CA LYS A 117 -1.79 15.10 -19.56
C LYS A 117 -0.38 15.52 -19.14
N ASN A 118 0.42 15.93 -20.12
CA ASN A 118 1.76 16.50 -19.94
C ASN A 118 2.66 15.69 -18.97
N PRO A 119 2.82 14.37 -19.14
CA PRO A 119 3.73 13.62 -18.30
C PRO A 119 5.19 14.05 -18.57
N ASP A 120 5.99 14.18 -17.52
CA ASP A 120 7.44 14.40 -17.66
C ASP A 120 8.13 13.22 -18.36
N PHE A 121 7.58 12.00 -18.20
CA PHE A 121 8.08 10.77 -18.82
C PHE A 121 6.92 9.88 -19.28
N PRO A 122 7.00 9.22 -20.46
CA PRO A 122 5.92 8.35 -20.94
C PRO A 122 5.54 7.21 -19.97
N SER A 123 6.48 6.75 -19.15
CA SER A 123 6.26 5.66 -18.19
C SER A 123 5.34 6.03 -17.01
N VAL A 124 5.08 7.32 -16.79
CA VAL A 124 4.17 7.81 -15.72
C VAL A 124 2.78 8.17 -16.24
N GLU A 125 2.52 7.99 -17.54
CA GLU A 125 1.20 8.17 -18.12
C GLU A 125 0.28 6.99 -17.76
N LEU A 126 -0.95 7.30 -17.33
CA LEU A 126 -1.99 6.34 -16.98
C LEU A 126 -2.28 5.42 -18.17
N GLN A 127 -1.99 4.12 -18.03
CA GLN A 127 -2.29 3.13 -19.07
C GLN A 127 -3.65 2.45 -18.84
N PRO A 128 -4.31 1.96 -19.92
CA PRO A 128 -5.63 1.33 -19.83
C PRO A 128 -5.74 0.11 -18.90
N ASP A 129 -4.62 -0.57 -18.63
CA ASP A 129 -4.56 -1.78 -17.81
C ASP A 129 -4.16 -1.55 -16.34
N TRP A 130 -4.03 -0.29 -15.92
CA TRP A 130 -3.70 0.08 -14.55
C TRP A 130 -4.86 -0.24 -13.58
N ASP A 131 -4.50 -0.63 -12.37
CA ASP A 131 -5.47 -0.99 -11.32
C ASP A 131 -6.34 0.19 -10.90
N TRP A 132 -5.92 1.42 -11.22
CA TRP A 132 -6.73 2.64 -11.09
C TRP A 132 -8.11 2.52 -11.76
N HIS A 133 -8.16 1.97 -12.97
CA HIS A 133 -9.43 1.82 -13.70
C HIS A 133 -10.35 0.80 -13.01
N ARG A 134 -9.78 -0.24 -12.42
CA ARG A 134 -10.51 -1.26 -11.66
C ARG A 134 -11.03 -0.71 -10.34
N LEU A 135 -10.23 0.09 -9.62
CA LEU A 135 -10.68 0.85 -8.45
C LEU A 135 -11.92 1.70 -8.79
N LEU A 136 -11.84 2.51 -9.84
CA LEU A 136 -12.97 3.33 -10.28
C LEU A 136 -14.19 2.48 -10.68
N GLY A 137 -13.96 1.32 -11.29
CA GLY A 137 -15.00 0.35 -11.62
C GLY A 137 -15.67 -0.28 -10.39
N ALA A 138 -14.90 -0.53 -9.32
CA ALA A 138 -15.35 -1.15 -8.08
C ALA A 138 -16.14 -0.20 -7.17
N LEU A 139 -15.88 1.11 -7.26
CA LEU A 139 -16.61 2.15 -6.52
C LEU A 139 -18.06 2.31 -7.04
N LYS A 140 -18.93 1.39 -6.61
CA LYS A 140 -20.37 1.38 -6.88
C LYS A 140 -21.16 1.47 -5.57
N PRO A 141 -22.25 2.26 -5.50
CA PRO A 141 -23.16 2.24 -4.36
C PRO A 141 -23.59 0.81 -4.03
N SER A 142 -23.56 0.46 -2.74
CA SER A 142 -23.89 -0.88 -2.23
C SER A 142 -23.05 -2.04 -2.81
N GLY A 143 -21.98 -1.76 -3.55
CA GLY A 143 -21.05 -2.75 -4.09
C GLY A 143 -20.11 -3.33 -3.03
N ALA A 144 -19.31 -4.33 -3.41
CA ALA A 144 -18.34 -4.95 -2.52
C ALA A 144 -17.33 -3.94 -1.95
N MET A 145 -16.77 -3.07 -2.80
CA MET A 145 -15.83 -2.03 -2.35
C MET A 145 -16.48 -1.09 -1.33
N ALA A 146 -17.74 -0.70 -1.54
CA ALA A 146 -18.44 0.18 -0.61
C ALA A 146 -18.63 -0.47 0.77
N ARG A 147 -18.88 -1.77 0.82
CA ARG A 147 -18.99 -2.52 2.08
C ARG A 147 -17.66 -2.61 2.81
N GLU A 148 -16.58 -2.95 2.09
CA GLU A 148 -15.24 -3.03 2.68
C GLU A 148 -14.78 -1.66 3.20
N LEU A 149 -14.90 -0.60 2.39
CA LEU A 149 -14.52 0.74 2.84
C LEU A 149 -15.35 1.22 4.03
N LYS A 150 -16.64 0.87 4.10
CA LYS A 150 -17.49 1.23 5.24
C LYS A 150 -17.08 0.47 6.50
N ARG A 151 -16.72 -0.80 6.37
CA ARG A 151 -16.19 -1.62 7.48
C ARG A 151 -14.88 -1.00 8.00
N LEU A 152 -13.90 -0.86 7.11
CA LEU A 152 -12.58 -0.35 7.45
C LEU A 152 -12.64 1.05 8.09
N VAL A 153 -13.33 2.00 7.43
CA VAL A 153 -13.31 3.41 7.87
C VAL A 153 -14.24 3.69 9.04
N SER A 154 -15.45 3.13 9.03
CA SER A 154 -16.48 3.49 10.00
C SER A 154 -16.54 2.57 11.22
N ARG A 155 -15.82 1.44 11.22
CA ARG A 155 -15.85 0.48 12.34
C ARG A 155 -14.47 0.14 12.89
N GLU A 156 -13.45 0.14 12.05
CA GLU A 156 -12.13 -0.39 12.39
C GLU A 156 -11.02 0.67 12.43
N GLY A 157 -11.39 1.95 12.26
CA GLY A 157 -10.47 3.07 12.44
C GLY A 157 -9.50 3.33 11.28
N PHE A 158 -9.72 2.72 10.12
CA PHE A 158 -8.93 3.04 8.92
C PHE A 158 -9.30 4.41 8.36
N HIS A 159 -8.32 5.05 7.74
CA HIS A 159 -8.46 6.32 7.06
C HIS A 159 -8.28 6.15 5.55
N ILE A 160 -8.78 7.11 4.78
CA ILE A 160 -8.54 7.19 3.34
C ILE A 160 -7.90 8.53 2.99
N ASP A 161 -6.80 8.47 2.26
CA ASP A 161 -6.22 9.62 1.55
C ASP A 161 -6.49 9.44 0.04
N ALA A 162 -7.15 10.41 -0.59
CA ALA A 162 -7.61 10.27 -1.96
C ALA A 162 -7.57 11.59 -2.77
N GLY A 163 -7.24 11.50 -4.07
CA GLY A 163 -7.13 12.66 -4.96
C GLY A 163 -5.67 12.94 -5.35
N CYS A 164 -5.36 14.18 -5.72
CA CYS A 164 -3.99 14.60 -6.04
C CYS A 164 -3.11 14.57 -4.77
N TRP A 165 -1.86 14.15 -4.87
CA TRP A 165 -1.01 13.98 -3.67
C TRP A 165 -0.68 15.29 -2.95
N GLU A 166 -0.60 16.38 -3.72
CA GLU A 166 -0.34 17.73 -3.23
C GLU A 166 -1.54 18.28 -2.43
N ASN A 167 -2.75 17.88 -2.77
CA ASN A 167 -4.02 18.35 -2.18
C ASN A 167 -4.98 17.18 -1.94
N ARG A 168 -4.49 16.16 -1.24
CA ARG A 168 -5.27 14.93 -0.99
C ARG A 168 -6.40 15.19 0.00
N HIS A 169 -7.55 14.57 -0.23
CA HIS A 169 -8.66 14.58 0.69
C HIS A 169 -8.52 13.43 1.68
N LYS A 170 -8.52 13.78 2.97
CA LYS A 170 -8.57 12.81 4.07
C LYS A 170 -10.01 12.49 4.45
N ILE A 171 -10.30 11.21 4.63
CA ILE A 171 -11.59 10.69 5.09
C ILE A 171 -11.33 9.81 6.31
N GLU A 172 -11.98 10.12 7.42
CA GLU A 172 -11.84 9.42 8.70
C GLU A 172 -13.20 9.34 9.42
N GLY A 173 -13.40 8.29 10.22
CA GLY A 173 -14.59 8.06 11.05
C GLY A 173 -15.89 7.70 10.32
N SER A 174 -16.17 8.28 9.15
CA SER A 174 -17.37 7.99 8.36
C SER A 174 -17.08 7.99 6.87
N LEU A 175 -17.45 6.91 6.18
CA LEU A 175 -17.30 6.83 4.74
C LEU A 175 -18.40 7.69 4.06
N PRO A 176 -18.04 8.65 3.20
CA PRO A 176 -19.02 9.37 2.39
C PRO A 176 -19.65 8.44 1.35
N ASP A 177 -20.66 8.96 0.64
CA ASP A 177 -21.18 8.26 -0.54
C ASP A 177 -20.03 7.93 -1.52
N VAL A 178 -19.87 6.64 -1.82
CA VAL A 178 -18.84 6.13 -2.72
C VAL A 178 -18.96 6.70 -4.14
N ALA A 179 -20.15 7.14 -4.57
CA ALA A 179 -20.32 7.85 -5.82
C ALA A 179 -19.63 9.23 -5.79
N LYS A 180 -19.66 9.94 -4.64
CA LYS A 180 -18.92 11.18 -4.43
C LYS A 180 -17.42 10.94 -4.44
N LEU A 181 -16.95 9.90 -3.75
CA LEU A 181 -15.55 9.47 -3.77
C LEU A 181 -15.08 9.17 -5.20
N LYS A 182 -15.84 8.39 -5.98
CA LYS A 182 -15.52 8.11 -7.38
C LYS A 182 -15.45 9.36 -8.24
N ARG A 183 -16.41 10.30 -8.10
CA ARG A 183 -16.38 11.58 -8.82
C ARG A 183 -15.13 12.39 -8.49
N MET A 184 -14.77 12.47 -7.20
CA MET A 184 -13.56 13.15 -6.74
C MET A 184 -12.30 12.57 -7.38
N LEU A 185 -12.16 11.24 -7.39
CA LEU A 185 -11.02 10.57 -8.03
C LEU A 185 -10.98 10.78 -9.56
N ASN A 186 -12.13 10.80 -10.22
CA ASN A 186 -12.22 11.08 -11.66
C ASN A 186 -11.81 12.52 -12.01
N ASN A 187 -12.15 13.46 -11.12
CA ASN A 187 -11.92 14.89 -11.30
C ASN A 187 -10.55 15.37 -10.79
N ALA A 188 -9.72 14.47 -10.25
CA ALA A 188 -8.35 14.79 -9.90
C ALA A 188 -7.61 15.36 -11.13
N ASP A 189 -6.80 16.40 -10.91
CA ASP A 189 -6.10 17.14 -11.96
C ASP A 189 -5.35 16.16 -12.88
N PRO A 190 -5.63 16.15 -14.20
CA PRO A 190 -4.99 15.24 -15.14
C PRO A 190 -3.48 15.45 -15.28
N SER A 191 -2.96 16.63 -14.92
CA SER A 191 -1.54 16.99 -15.07
C SER A 191 -0.73 16.74 -13.79
N SER A 192 -1.25 15.98 -12.83
CA SER A 192 -0.54 15.62 -11.60
C SER A 192 -0.71 14.15 -11.26
N TRP A 193 0.06 13.67 -10.28
CA TRP A 193 -0.19 12.38 -9.66
C TRP A 193 -1.46 12.45 -8.82
N ALA A 194 -2.24 11.39 -8.90
CA ALA A 194 -3.34 11.16 -7.96
C ALA A 194 -3.27 9.73 -7.45
N GLY A 195 -3.90 9.48 -6.31
CA GLY A 195 -4.10 8.13 -5.86
C GLY A 195 -5.20 7.98 -4.83
N PHE A 196 -5.23 6.78 -4.27
CA PHE A 196 -6.19 6.31 -3.30
C PHE A 196 -5.46 5.37 -2.34
N GLN A 197 -5.40 5.75 -1.07
CA GLN A 197 -4.82 4.94 -0.01
C GLN A 197 -5.88 4.64 1.03
N VAL A 198 -5.94 3.39 1.49
CA VAL A 198 -6.65 3.01 2.72
C VAL A 198 -5.61 2.52 3.70
N TYR A 199 -5.57 3.11 4.88
CA TYR A 199 -4.50 2.85 5.85
C TYR A 199 -4.98 2.92 7.29
N TYR A 200 -4.30 2.17 8.15
CA TYR A 200 -4.43 2.34 9.59
C TYR A 200 -3.38 3.37 10.06
N PRO A 201 -3.80 4.44 10.76
CA PRO A 201 -2.89 5.46 11.29
C PRO A 201 -2.35 5.05 12.68
N MET A 202 -1.03 4.96 12.82
CA MET A 202 -0.38 4.73 14.12
C MET A 202 0.38 5.98 14.55
N GLN A 203 0.15 6.43 15.78
CA GLN A 203 0.84 7.61 16.33
C GLN A 203 2.27 7.26 16.77
N GLU A 204 3.16 8.26 16.81
CA GLU A 204 4.54 8.06 17.28
C GLU A 204 4.59 7.39 18.66
N LYS A 205 3.77 7.84 19.62
CA LYS A 205 3.72 7.25 20.96
C LYS A 205 3.31 5.77 20.95
N GLU A 206 2.38 5.38 20.09
CA GLU A 206 1.93 4.00 19.94
C GLU A 206 3.04 3.13 19.35
N VAL A 207 3.70 3.64 18.31
CA VAL A 207 4.85 2.96 17.68
C VAL A 207 5.98 2.77 18.68
N GLN A 208 6.41 3.83 19.36
CA GLN A 208 7.52 3.77 20.33
C GLN A 208 7.17 2.96 21.60
N GLY A 209 5.88 2.80 21.91
CA GLY A 209 5.40 1.97 23.02
C GLY A 209 5.29 0.48 22.69
N SER A 210 5.44 0.09 21.42
CA SER A 210 5.30 -1.30 20.96
C SER A 210 6.63 -2.02 20.90
N SER A 211 6.64 -3.36 20.94
CA SER A 211 7.84 -4.10 20.52
C SER A 211 7.95 -4.13 18.99
N GLY A 212 9.14 -4.37 18.46
CA GLY A 212 9.29 -4.52 17.01
C GLY A 212 8.56 -5.73 16.44
N VAL A 213 8.38 -6.79 17.23
CA VAL A 213 7.56 -7.95 16.85
C VAL A 213 6.09 -7.55 16.73
N ASP A 214 5.55 -6.85 17.72
CA ASP A 214 4.15 -6.41 17.72
C ASP A 214 3.87 -5.48 16.54
N LEU A 215 4.84 -4.63 16.16
CA LEU A 215 4.73 -3.78 14.98
C LEU A 215 4.66 -4.61 13.68
N ILE A 216 5.52 -5.62 13.52
CA ILE A 216 5.49 -6.49 12.33
C ILE A 216 4.18 -7.28 12.26
N GLU A 217 3.72 -7.85 13.38
CA GLU A 217 2.46 -8.59 13.46
C GLU A 217 1.27 -7.67 13.15
N SER A 218 1.26 -6.45 13.70
CA SER A 218 0.23 -5.44 13.41
C SER A 218 0.20 -5.06 11.93
N MET A 219 1.36 -4.85 11.29
CA MET A 219 1.41 -4.54 9.85
C MET A 219 0.86 -5.68 9.00
N MET A 220 1.18 -6.94 9.34
CA MET A 220 0.64 -8.10 8.63
C MET A 220 -0.87 -8.25 8.83
N ALA A 221 -1.39 -8.00 10.04
CA ALA A 221 -2.83 -7.97 10.30
C ALA A 221 -3.53 -6.84 9.51
N ILE A 222 -2.94 -5.64 9.48
CA ILE A 222 -3.45 -4.52 8.67
C ILE A 222 -3.49 -4.91 7.18
N PHE A 223 -2.46 -5.58 6.66
CA PHE A 223 -2.46 -6.05 5.28
C PHE A 223 -3.57 -7.08 5.00
N GLU A 224 -3.82 -7.99 5.94
CA GLU A 224 -4.94 -8.93 5.86
C GLU A 224 -6.28 -8.19 5.77
N GLU A 225 -6.52 -7.22 6.66
CA GLU A 225 -7.77 -6.47 6.72
C GLU A 225 -8.07 -5.69 5.43
N VAL A 226 -7.05 -5.14 4.78
CA VAL A 226 -7.23 -4.38 3.53
C VAL A 226 -7.21 -5.24 2.27
N THR A 227 -6.79 -6.51 2.36
CA THR A 227 -6.68 -7.42 1.21
C THR A 227 -8.00 -7.59 0.44
N PRO A 228 -9.18 -7.75 1.10
CA PRO A 228 -10.46 -7.82 0.40
C PRO A 228 -10.73 -6.60 -0.49
N ALA A 229 -10.45 -5.39 0.00
CA ALA A 229 -10.62 -4.16 -0.77
C ALA A 229 -9.58 -4.07 -1.90
N MET A 230 -8.30 -4.37 -1.61
CA MET A 230 -7.23 -4.35 -2.59
C MET A 230 -7.47 -5.34 -3.74
N ASN A 231 -8.00 -6.53 -3.46
CA ASN A 231 -8.38 -7.54 -4.46
C ASN A 231 -9.41 -7.04 -5.47
N LEU A 232 -10.29 -6.12 -5.08
CA LEU A 232 -11.27 -5.51 -6.00
C LEU A 232 -10.64 -4.53 -6.99
N CYS A 233 -9.40 -4.09 -6.72
CA CYS A 233 -8.62 -3.21 -7.61
C CYS A 233 -7.68 -3.98 -8.53
N MET A 234 -7.35 -5.23 -8.24
CA MET A 234 -6.29 -5.98 -8.94
C MET A 234 -6.82 -6.85 -10.08
N GLN A 235 -5.93 -7.17 -11.02
CA GLN A 235 -6.17 -8.12 -12.13
C GLN A 235 -6.22 -9.58 -11.64
N ILE A 236 -5.59 -9.85 -10.50
CA ILE A 236 -5.58 -11.15 -9.83
C ILE A 236 -6.17 -11.01 -8.44
N ARG A 237 -6.48 -12.15 -7.81
CA ARG A 237 -6.85 -12.21 -6.41
C ARG A 237 -5.66 -12.74 -5.61
N LEU A 238 -5.35 -12.08 -4.50
CA LEU A 238 -4.52 -12.64 -3.45
C LEU A 238 -5.41 -13.56 -2.62
N ASP A 239 -5.14 -14.85 -2.74
CA ASP A 239 -5.73 -15.89 -1.90
C ASP A 239 -4.66 -16.41 -0.95
N GLU A 240 -5.13 -16.89 0.19
CA GLU A 240 -4.33 -17.40 1.29
C GLU A 240 -3.99 -18.88 1.08
#